data_AF-A0A6A4GW98-F1
#
_entry.id   AF-A0A6A4GW98-F1
#
_cell.length_a   1.000
_cell.length_b   1.000
_cell.length_c   1.000
_cell.angle_alpha   90.00
_cell.angle_beta   90.00
_cell.angle_gamma   90.00
#
_symmetry.space_group_name_H-M   'P 1'
#
loop_
_entity.id
_entity.type
_entity.pdbx_description
1 polymer ?
#
loop_
_entity_poly.entity_id
_entity_poly.type
_entity_poly.pdbx_seq_one_letter_code
_entity_poly.pdbx_strand_id
1 'polypeptide(L)'
;SGSKQAYPVYLTLGNIPKSLRRKPSQQACILLAYLPYSGRHQRLFHDAMRHVFSPLVEAGKEGVEMASADGAIRRVHPVLASYVAD
;
A
#
# COMPACT_ATOMS: atom_id res chain seq x y z
N SER A 1 -7.09 -26.62 10.95
CA SER A 1 -7.00 -26.02 9.61
C SER A 1 -7.68 -24.66 9.65
N GLY A 2 -6.90 -23.60 9.90
CA GLY A 2 -7.46 -22.26 10.16
C GLY A 2 -8.09 -21.67 8.89
N SER A 3 -9.37 -21.30 8.97
CA SER A 3 -10.05 -20.53 7.94
C SER A 3 -9.36 -19.17 7.78
N LYS A 4 -8.52 -19.02 6.76
CA LYS A 4 -8.01 -17.69 6.37
C LYS A 4 -9.20 -16.87 5.88
N GLN A 5 -9.69 -15.95 6.70
CA GLN A 5 -10.88 -15.13 6.38
C GLN A 5 -10.52 -13.87 5.56
N ALA A 6 -9.28 -13.39 5.65
CA ALA A 6 -8.80 -12.25 4.87
C ALA A 6 -7.27 -12.22 4.72
N TYR A 7 -6.78 -11.53 3.69
CA TYR A 7 -5.36 -11.30 3.41
C TYR A 7 -4.97 -9.84 3.68
N PRO A 8 -3.99 -9.56 4.56
CA PRO A 8 -3.53 -8.19 4.79
C PRO A 8 -2.74 -7.65 3.60
N VAL A 9 -2.98 -6.39 3.25
CA VAL A 9 -2.20 -5.63 2.26
C VAL A 9 -1.33 -4.64 3.00
N TYR A 10 -0.02 -4.81 2.92
CA TYR A 10 0.96 -3.89 3.47
C TYR A 10 1.63 -3.08 2.37
N LEU A 11 1.92 -1.81 2.65
CA LEU A 11 2.68 -0.94 1.78
C LEU A 11 3.82 -0.23 2.50
N THR A 12 4.81 0.18 1.72
CA THR A 12 5.99 0.90 2.16
C THR A 12 6.34 1.95 1.11
N LEU A 13 7.07 2.99 1.52
CA LEU A 13 7.59 3.97 0.57
C LEU A 13 8.85 3.41 -0.11
N GLY A 14 8.91 3.51 -1.44
CA GLY A 14 10.00 2.96 -2.24
C GLY A 14 11.37 3.57 -1.94
N ASN A 15 11.40 4.81 -1.42
CA ASN A 15 12.60 5.51 -1.02
C ASN A 15 13.15 5.10 0.36
N ILE A 16 12.47 4.23 1.11
CA ILE A 16 12.98 3.73 2.39
C ILE A 16 13.95 2.56 2.14
N PRO A 17 15.20 2.62 2.68
CA PRO A 17 16.18 1.56 2.57
C PRO A 17 15.62 0.19 2.95
N LYS A 18 15.98 -0.86 2.18
CA LYS A 18 15.54 -2.25 2.43
C LYS A 18 15.88 -2.72 3.85
N SER A 19 17.01 -2.29 4.40
CA SER A 19 17.44 -2.62 5.78
C SER A 19 16.48 -2.08 6.84
N LEU A 20 15.87 -0.91 6.60
CA LEU A 20 14.87 -0.32 7.50
C LEU A 20 13.50 -0.96 7.29
N ARG A 21 13.09 -1.19 6.03
CA ARG A 21 11.82 -1.90 5.72
C ARG A 21 11.72 -3.28 6.35
N ARG A 22 12.85 -3.96 6.57
CA ARG A 22 12.92 -5.29 7.21
C ARG A 22 12.92 -5.26 8.74
N LYS A 23 12.86 -4.09 9.38
CA LYS A 23 12.83 -3.94 10.84
C LYS A 23 11.41 -3.52 11.28
N PRO A 24 10.61 -4.43 11.86
CA PRO A 24 9.25 -4.09 12.32
C PRO A 24 9.21 -2.92 13.30
N SER A 25 10.23 -2.78 14.15
CA SER A 25 10.37 -1.68 15.12
C SER A 25 10.53 -0.30 14.48
N GLN A 26 10.83 -0.22 13.18
CA GLN A 26 10.97 1.05 12.44
C GLN A 26 9.67 1.50 11.77
N GLN A 27 8.60 0.71 11.85
CA GLN A 27 7.27 1.04 11.30
C GLN A 27 7.30 1.51 9.82
N ALA A 28 8.30 1.05 9.06
CA ALA A 28 8.49 1.43 7.67
C ALA A 28 7.50 0.75 6.70
N CYS A 29 6.56 -0.04 7.22
CA CYS A 29 5.54 -0.75 6.46
C CYS A 29 4.21 -0.59 7.20
N ILE A 30 3.17 -0.17 6.47
CA ILE A 30 1.86 0.16 7.03
C ILE A 30 0.83 -0.82 6.47
N LEU A 31 -0.05 -1.32 7.33
CA LEU A 31 -1.22 -2.09 6.94
C LEU A 31 -2.27 -1.16 6.32
N LEU A 32 -2.65 -1.42 5.08
CA LEU A 32 -3.59 -0.58 4.34
C LEU A 32 -5.00 -1.17 4.30
N ALA A 33 -5.13 -2.49 4.08
CA ALA A 33 -6.41 -3.15 3.90
C ALA A 33 -6.36 -4.64 4.24
N TYR A 34 -7.54 -5.25 4.41
CA TYR A 34 -7.72 -6.69 4.45
C TYR A 34 -8.60 -7.10 3.26
N LEU A 35 -8.08 -7.98 2.40
CA LEU A 35 -8.78 -8.46 1.22
C LEU A 35 -9.58 -9.74 1.55
N PRO A 36 -10.80 -9.89 1.01
CA PRO A 36 -11.60 -11.09 1.24
C PRO A 36 -10.96 -12.33 0.59
N TYR A 37 -11.01 -13.46 1.30
CA TYR A 37 -10.60 -14.78 0.78
C TYR A 37 -11.78 -15.43 0.03
N SER A 38 -11.61 -15.83 -1.24
CA SER A 38 -12.60 -16.69 -1.91
C SER A 38 -11.98 -17.46 -3.08
N GLY A 39 -12.55 -18.62 -3.44
CA GLY A 39 -12.04 -19.53 -4.48
C GLY A 39 -11.75 -18.92 -5.86
N ARG A 40 -12.25 -17.71 -6.17
CA ARG A 40 -11.86 -16.90 -7.35
C ARG A 40 -10.83 -15.83 -6.97
N HIS A 41 -9.75 -16.26 -6.34
CA HIS A 41 -8.75 -15.41 -5.70
C HIS A 41 -8.22 -14.28 -6.59
N GLN A 42 -7.84 -14.57 -7.83
CA GLN A 42 -7.16 -13.59 -8.68
C GLN A 42 -8.04 -12.40 -9.07
N ARG A 43 -9.28 -12.65 -9.54
CA ARG A 43 -10.17 -11.58 -10.02
C ARG A 43 -10.60 -10.66 -8.89
N LEU A 44 -10.99 -11.24 -7.75
CA LEU A 44 -11.38 -10.47 -6.57
C LEU A 44 -10.20 -9.72 -5.96
N PHE A 45 -9.01 -10.31 -5.98
CA PHE A 45 -7.79 -9.61 -5.59
C PHE A 45 -7.57 -8.37 -6.46
N HIS A 46 -7.63 -8.51 -7.79
CA HIS A 46 -7.45 -7.37 -8.70
C HIS A 46 -8.54 -6.31 -8.54
N ASP A 47 -9.81 -6.70 -8.41
CA ASP A 47 -10.92 -5.77 -8.20
C ASP A 47 -10.78 -5.02 -6.88
N ALA A 48 -10.41 -5.72 -5.80
CA ALA A 48 -10.21 -5.10 -4.49
C ALA A 48 -8.98 -4.19 -4.46
N MET A 49 -7.87 -4.59 -5.08
CA MET A 49 -6.68 -3.74 -5.22
C MET A 49 -7.00 -2.48 -6.03
N ARG A 50 -7.75 -2.61 -7.13
CA ARG A 50 -8.21 -1.46 -7.92
C ARG A 50 -9.06 -0.51 -7.08
N HIS A 51 -9.93 -1.04 -6.23
CA HIS A 51 -10.75 -0.22 -5.34
C HIS A 51 -9.91 0.50 -4.28
N VAL A 52 -9.08 -0.24 -3.54
CA VAL A 52 -8.20 0.28 -2.47
C VAL A 52 -7.25 1.36 -3.01
N PHE A 53 -6.71 1.18 -4.21
CA PHE A 53 -5.75 2.12 -4.81
C PHE A 53 -6.36 3.15 -5.75
N SER A 54 -7.69 3.17 -5.91
CA SER A 54 -8.37 4.16 -6.75
C SER A 54 -7.98 5.62 -6.43
N PRO A 55 -7.80 6.04 -5.16
CA PRO A 55 -7.40 7.42 -4.85
C PRO A 55 -6.00 7.77 -5.34
N LEU A 56 -5.10 6.78 -5.47
CA LEU A 56 -3.73 7.02 -5.95
C LEU A 56 -3.67 7.35 -7.44
N VAL A 57 -4.72 7.02 -8.22
CA VAL A 57 -4.73 7.29 -9.66
C VAL A 57 -4.77 8.79 -9.93
N GLU A 58 -5.65 9.52 -9.25
CA GLU A 58 -5.76 10.98 -9.37
C GLU A 58 -4.61 11.66 -8.63
N ALA A 59 -4.31 11.24 -7.40
CA ALA A 59 -3.20 11.80 -6.63
C ALA A 59 -1.85 11.64 -7.36
N GLY A 60 -1.63 10.54 -8.08
CA GLY A 60 -0.43 10.34 -8.90
C GLY A 60 -0.35 11.28 -10.11
N LYS A 61 -1.50 11.66 -10.69
CA LYS A 61 -1.58 12.56 -11.86
C LYS A 61 -1.48 14.03 -11.47
N GLU A 62 -2.38 14.47 -10.59
CA GLU A 62 -2.52 15.89 -10.21
C GLU A 62 -1.56 16.28 -9.08
N GLY A 63 -1.08 15.29 -8.33
CA GLY A 63 -0.34 15.50 -7.10
C GLY A 63 -1.26 15.78 -5.92
N VAL A 64 -0.72 15.64 -4.71
CA VAL A 64 -1.38 15.98 -3.46
C VAL A 64 -0.41 16.69 -2.53
N GLU A 65 -0.88 17.68 -1.78
CA GLU A 65 -0.08 18.33 -0.75
C GLU A 65 0.13 17.42 0.45
N MET A 66 1.39 17.21 0.83
CA MET A 66 1.76 16.39 1.97
C MET A 66 2.81 17.09 2.82
N ALA A 67 2.65 16.99 4.13
CA ALA A 67 3.68 17.42 5.07
C ALA A 67 4.86 16.44 5.03
N SER A 68 6.05 16.99 4.91
CA SER A 68 7.30 16.25 5.04
C SER A 68 7.76 16.19 6.50
N ALA A 69 8.77 15.36 6.77
CA ALA A 69 9.36 15.19 8.11
C ALA A 69 9.98 16.48 8.69
N ASP A 70 10.33 17.44 7.82
CA ASP A 70 10.84 18.77 8.19
C ASP A 70 9.73 19.81 8.37
N GLY A 71 8.45 19.41 8.30
CA GLY A 71 7.29 20.28 8.47
C GLY A 71 6.91 21.10 7.23
N ALA A 72 7.70 21.06 6.16
CA ALA A 72 7.36 21.76 4.92
C ALA A 72 6.35 20.97 4.08
N ILE A 73 5.37 21.69 3.52
CA ILE A 73 4.36 21.14 2.61
C ILE A 73 4.96 21.00 1.21
N ARG A 74 4.79 19.82 0.62
CA ARG A 74 5.27 19.52 -0.74
C ARG A 74 4.16 18.88 -1.55
N ARG A 75 4.08 19.23 -2.83
CA ARG A 75 3.24 18.50 -3.78
C ARG A 75 3.93 17.19 -4.15
N VAL A 76 3.29 16.08 -3.80
CA VAL A 76 3.79 14.71 -4.00
C VAL A 76 2.89 14.00 -5.01
N HIS A 77 3.50 13.24 -5.93
CA HIS A 77 2.79 12.38 -6.87
C HIS A 77 2.98 10.91 -6.45
N PRO A 78 2.11 10.37 -5.57
CA PRO A 78 2.25 8.99 -5.11
C PRO A 78 1.91 8.03 -6.25
N VAL A 79 2.85 7.13 -6.57
CA VAL A 79 2.67 6.09 -7.59
C VAL A 79 2.87 4.72 -6.95
N LEU A 80 1.89 3.82 -7.15
CA LEU A 80 2.03 2.42 -6.75
C LEU A 80 3.06 1.74 -7.67
N ALA A 81 4.27 1.52 -7.16
CA ALA A 81 5.36 0.92 -7.93
C ALA A 81 5.30 -0.61 -8.00
N SER A 82 5.13 -1.27 -6.84
CA SER A 82 5.06 -2.74 -6.76
C SER A 82 4.36 -3.15 -5.47
N TYR A 83 3.67 -4.27 -5.49
CA TYR A 83 3.16 -4.95 -4.30
C TYR A 83 3.62 -6.41 -4.31
N VAL A 84 3.78 -6.99 -3.12
CA VAL A 84 4.06 -8.42 -2.96
C VAL A 84 2.76 -9.09 -2.56
N ALA A 85 2.33 -10.09 -3.32
CA ALA A 85 1.25 -10.99 -2.99
C ALA A 85 1.82 -12.42 -2.91
N ASP A 86 1.32 -13.21 -1.97
CA ASP A 86 1.61 -14.65 -1.79
C ASP A 86 0.69 -15.50 -2.67
#